data_AF-A0A9D5Z5L4-F1
#
_entry.id   AF-A0A9D5Z5L4-F1
#
_cell.length_a   1.000
_cell.length_b   1.000
_cell.length_c   1.000
_cell.angle_alpha   90.00
_cell.angle_beta   90.00
_cell.angle_gamma   90.00
#
_symmetry.space_group_name_H-M   'P 1'
#
loop_
_entity.id
_entity.type
_entity.pdbx_description
1 polymer ?
#
loop_
_entity_poly.entity_id
_entity_poly.type
_entity_poly.pdbx_seq_one_letter_code
_entity_poly.pdbx_strand_id
1 'polypeptide(L)'
;MLPAPSLIAPPLRLLLLLLPLWIFPGLVGHDPWKPDEAYSMGLILHILESGDGLVPTLAGEPFMEKPPLYYVTAAALTRILPGSLPLHDAARLTTALFMGVVFLSVGGAARLLFGPGKGWPAPVLLMGCLGLVPLAHLMITDTALLAGFSVALLGLALSPHRPVLAGLLLGLGAGSGFLAKGLLAPLLCAALVGLLLLFPAWRQRSFVITLAVATLTALPWLIIWPYRLYLHSPEQFEVWFWQNNLGRFLGSSHLATPQEPGYYLKALLWFSGPVLPMALYHLWRERSSWKALFFAPFPGHPLLLPLLMSAAVTITLFASAATRSLYLMPLLPPLVLLATPVLHTPAPAPRWAIQGVQWLVGGITAAIWLVWLLALGRTFASGQWNTAGFAESFVIPDQEGILFRWPTFLLALSATLLAYALRNTIRQSLAALLFGWSGGVALVWLLLMTLWLPVIDYGKSYRTVFAELRQALPADGLPCLGSRALGEPQRAMLHYFSGLKTKRLETGWPEQGCPVVLWQYSLDKIKHPEFKGTLLWQGKRPGDAKERYLLYRPAPPESSTPSDSVPNTPHQ
;
A
#
# COMPACT_ATOMS: atom_id res chain seq x y z
N MET A 1 -21.17 -43.96 19.95
CA MET A 1 -21.56 -42.59 19.54
C MET A 1 -20.39 -41.95 18.83
N LEU A 2 -20.42 -41.89 17.51
CA LEU A 2 -19.43 -41.16 16.71
C LEU A 2 -19.58 -39.66 17.00
N PRO A 3 -18.49 -38.89 17.19
CA PRO A 3 -18.60 -37.46 17.36
C PRO A 3 -19.21 -36.86 16.08
N ALA A 4 -20.29 -36.12 16.23
CA ALA A 4 -20.91 -35.38 15.14
C ALA A 4 -19.85 -34.51 14.44
N PRO A 5 -19.81 -34.45 13.10
CA PRO A 5 -18.88 -33.59 12.39
C PRO A 5 -19.10 -32.14 12.86
N SER A 6 -18.03 -31.51 13.32
CA SER A 6 -18.01 -30.11 13.76
C SER A 6 -18.30 -29.19 12.57
N LEU A 7 -19.60 -28.92 12.37
CA LEU A 7 -20.21 -28.05 11.35
C LEU A 7 -19.94 -26.54 11.56
N ILE A 8 -18.71 -26.17 11.95
CA ILE A 8 -18.30 -24.75 12.15
C ILE A 8 -17.07 -24.40 11.30
N ALA A 9 -16.88 -25.10 10.17
CA ALA A 9 -16.07 -24.59 9.09
C ALA A 9 -17.02 -23.99 8.04
N PRO A 10 -16.87 -22.73 7.65
CA PRO A 10 -17.31 -22.35 6.32
C PRO A 10 -16.54 -23.29 5.38
N PRO A 11 -17.21 -23.91 4.39
CA PRO A 11 -16.51 -24.78 3.47
C PRO A 11 -15.35 -23.98 2.90
N LEU A 12 -14.15 -24.56 2.81
CA LEU A 12 -12.97 -23.94 2.18
C LEU A 12 -13.33 -23.20 0.87
N ARG A 13 -14.34 -23.72 0.16
CA ARG A 13 -15.03 -23.12 -0.99
C ARG A 13 -15.47 -21.66 -0.78
N LEU A 14 -16.08 -21.32 0.36
CA LEU A 14 -16.50 -19.95 0.66
C LEU A 14 -15.29 -19.03 0.84
N LEU A 15 -14.23 -19.47 1.50
CA LEU A 15 -12.99 -18.69 1.61
C LEU A 15 -12.35 -18.47 0.23
N LEU A 16 -12.31 -19.52 -0.60
CA LEU A 16 -11.80 -19.45 -1.98
C LEU A 16 -12.63 -18.53 -2.89
N LEU A 17 -13.91 -18.30 -2.58
CA LEU A 17 -14.75 -17.31 -3.26
C LEU A 17 -14.57 -15.90 -2.70
N LEU A 18 -14.50 -15.76 -1.37
CA LEU A 18 -14.40 -14.47 -0.70
C LEU A 18 -13.06 -13.77 -0.95
N LEU A 19 -11.94 -14.51 -1.01
CA LEU A 19 -10.62 -13.90 -1.19
C LEU A 19 -10.49 -13.18 -2.55
N PRO A 20 -10.81 -13.78 -3.71
CA PRO A 20 -10.82 -13.07 -4.98
C PRO A 20 -11.80 -11.88 -4.98
N LEU A 21 -13.00 -12.05 -4.44
CA LEU A 21 -14.00 -10.98 -4.34
C LEU A 21 -13.56 -9.81 -3.46
N TRP A 22 -12.60 -10.03 -2.55
CA TRP A 22 -12.01 -8.97 -1.75
C TRP A 22 -10.75 -8.38 -2.39
N ILE A 23 -9.93 -9.18 -3.07
CA ILE A 23 -8.62 -8.75 -3.62
C ILE A 23 -8.75 -7.97 -4.93
N PHE A 24 -9.65 -8.37 -5.83
CA PHE A 24 -9.68 -7.82 -7.19
C PHE A 24 -10.44 -6.49 -7.32
N PRO A 25 -11.59 -6.28 -6.66
CA PRO A 25 -12.28 -4.99 -6.75
C PRO A 25 -11.41 -3.85 -6.21
N GLY A 26 -11.09 -2.89 -7.08
CA GLY A 26 -10.24 -1.75 -6.74
C GLY A 26 -8.75 -1.98 -6.95
N LEU A 27 -8.35 -3.14 -7.45
CA LEU A 27 -6.97 -3.39 -7.88
C LEU A 27 -6.73 -3.00 -9.35
N VAL A 28 -7.81 -2.96 -10.14
CA VAL A 28 -7.78 -2.68 -11.59
C VAL A 28 -8.84 -1.66 -11.97
N GLY A 29 -8.66 -1.00 -13.12
CA GLY A 29 -9.66 -0.09 -13.68
C GLY A 29 -9.56 1.35 -13.18
N HIS A 30 -8.42 1.75 -12.62
CA HIS A 30 -8.13 3.13 -12.24
C HIS A 30 -6.66 3.48 -12.49
N ASP A 31 -6.37 4.76 -12.64
CA ASP A 31 -5.03 5.28 -12.86
C ASP A 31 -4.17 5.23 -11.59
N PRO A 32 -2.82 5.38 -11.69
CA PRO A 32 -1.95 5.39 -10.52
C PRO A 32 -2.21 6.55 -9.57
N TRP A 33 -2.69 6.25 -8.36
CA TRP A 33 -3.05 7.27 -7.38
C TRP A 33 -1.88 7.74 -6.51
N LYS A 34 -1.82 9.05 -6.23
CA LYS A 34 -0.84 9.62 -5.30
C LYS A 34 -1.08 9.18 -3.85
N PRO A 35 -0.05 9.15 -2.99
CA PRO A 35 1.35 9.37 -3.35
C PRO A 35 2.05 8.12 -3.87
N ASP A 36 1.81 6.96 -3.25
CA ASP A 36 2.72 5.81 -3.38
C ASP A 36 2.60 5.04 -4.69
N GLU A 37 1.40 4.98 -5.26
CA GLU A 37 1.17 4.25 -6.51
C GLU A 37 1.78 4.96 -7.71
N ALA A 38 1.67 6.29 -7.72
CA ALA A 38 2.16 7.15 -8.78
C ALA A 38 3.68 7.04 -8.95
N TYR A 39 4.48 7.23 -7.89
CA TYR A 39 5.93 7.07 -8.04
C TYR A 39 6.32 5.61 -8.31
N SER A 40 5.63 4.63 -7.69
CA SER A 40 5.90 3.21 -7.94
C SER A 40 5.71 2.86 -9.41
N MET A 41 4.69 3.43 -10.07
CA MET A 41 4.49 3.26 -11.51
C MET A 41 5.64 3.86 -12.32
N GLY A 42 6.14 5.04 -11.94
CA GLY A 42 7.29 5.64 -12.60
C GLY A 42 8.54 4.74 -12.57
N LEU A 43 8.79 4.08 -11.44
CA LEU A 43 9.93 3.16 -11.27
C LEU A 43 9.73 1.87 -12.08
N ILE A 44 8.52 1.32 -12.07
CA ILE A 44 8.19 0.12 -12.84
C ILE A 44 8.29 0.40 -14.34
N LEU A 45 7.80 1.56 -14.79
CA LEU A 45 7.94 2.01 -16.17
C LEU A 45 9.41 2.10 -16.57
N HIS A 46 10.27 2.68 -15.72
CA HIS A 46 11.70 2.71 -15.97
C HIS A 46 12.28 1.30 -16.16
N ILE A 47 12.00 0.36 -15.27
CA ILE A 47 12.51 -1.03 -15.37
C ILE A 47 12.02 -1.70 -16.67
N LEU A 48 10.78 -1.41 -17.08
CA LEU A 48 10.20 -1.92 -18.31
C LEU A 48 10.90 -1.36 -19.56
N GLU A 49 11.20 -0.07 -19.57
CA GLU A 49 11.86 0.65 -20.68
C GLU A 49 13.37 0.36 -20.77
N SER A 50 14.10 0.41 -19.65
CA SER A 50 15.57 0.32 -19.61
C SER A 50 16.09 -1.10 -19.38
N GLY A 51 15.28 -1.96 -18.74
CA GLY A 51 15.75 -3.25 -18.21
C GLY A 51 16.57 -3.13 -16.92
N ASP A 52 16.86 -1.93 -16.42
CA ASP A 52 17.64 -1.70 -15.20
C ASP A 52 16.75 -1.74 -13.96
N GLY A 53 16.85 -2.83 -13.21
CA GLY A 53 16.24 -3.00 -11.88
C GLY A 53 17.21 -2.83 -10.71
N LEU A 54 18.49 -2.57 -10.97
CA LEU A 54 19.50 -2.37 -9.92
C LEU A 54 19.37 -0.98 -9.33
N VAL A 55 19.31 0.04 -10.19
CA VAL A 55 19.17 1.46 -9.80
C VAL A 55 17.94 2.07 -10.48
N PRO A 56 16.71 1.83 -9.97
CA PRO A 56 15.52 2.41 -10.57
C PRO A 56 15.57 3.94 -10.56
N THR A 57 15.19 4.55 -11.68
CA THR A 57 15.09 6.01 -11.80
C THR A 57 13.65 6.48 -11.91
N LEU A 58 13.35 7.62 -11.29
CA LEU A 58 12.09 8.33 -11.39
C LEU A 58 12.28 9.53 -12.31
N ALA A 59 11.70 9.47 -13.52
CA ALA A 59 11.83 10.52 -14.53
C ALA A 59 13.30 10.95 -14.78
N GLY A 60 14.24 10.00 -14.76
CA GLY A 60 15.66 10.21 -15.04
C GLY A 60 16.55 10.46 -13.81
N GLU A 61 15.99 10.56 -12.60
CA GLU A 61 16.77 10.69 -11.35
C GLU A 61 16.76 9.37 -10.57
N PRO A 62 17.90 8.89 -10.05
CA PRO A 62 17.93 7.70 -9.17
C PRO A 62 17.00 7.83 -7.96
N PHE A 63 16.25 6.77 -7.67
CA PHE A 63 15.30 6.75 -6.56
C PHE A 63 15.64 5.64 -5.55
N MET A 64 16.44 5.98 -4.54
CA MET A 64 17.01 5.02 -3.57
C MET A 64 16.25 4.93 -2.25
N GLU A 65 14.96 5.30 -2.22
CA GLU A 65 14.14 5.24 -0.99
C GLU A 65 13.75 3.82 -0.55
N LYS A 66 13.66 2.91 -1.52
CA LYS A 66 13.14 1.55 -1.35
C LYS A 66 13.96 0.58 -2.21
N PRO A 67 14.28 -0.63 -1.72
CA PRO A 67 14.89 -1.65 -2.56
C PRO A 67 13.89 -2.22 -3.59
N PRO A 68 14.36 -2.99 -4.59
CA PRO A 68 13.64 -3.13 -5.85
C PRO A 68 12.64 -4.30 -5.93
N LEU A 69 12.44 -5.10 -4.88
CA LEU A 69 11.68 -6.37 -5.00
C LEU A 69 10.30 -6.16 -5.61
N TYR A 70 9.55 -5.19 -5.07
CA TYR A 70 8.20 -4.93 -5.55
C TYR A 70 8.22 -4.49 -7.01
N TYR A 71 9.09 -3.55 -7.37
CA TYR A 71 9.15 -2.97 -8.72
C TYR A 71 9.61 -3.99 -9.76
N VAL A 72 10.61 -4.81 -9.45
CA VAL A 72 11.11 -5.87 -10.34
C VAL A 72 10.06 -6.97 -10.51
N THR A 73 9.37 -7.35 -9.43
CA THR A 73 8.27 -8.32 -9.51
C THR A 73 7.13 -7.78 -10.37
N ALA A 74 6.79 -6.51 -10.22
CA ALA A 74 5.76 -5.86 -11.02
C ALA A 74 6.13 -5.74 -12.49
N ALA A 75 7.36 -5.32 -12.81
CA ALA A 75 7.84 -5.31 -14.18
C ALA A 75 7.84 -6.72 -14.81
N ALA A 76 8.24 -7.75 -14.05
CA ALA A 76 8.22 -9.13 -14.52
C ALA A 76 6.79 -9.63 -14.79
N LEU A 77 5.85 -9.40 -13.86
CA LEU A 77 4.45 -9.79 -14.06
C LEU A 77 3.82 -9.07 -15.24
N THR A 78 4.06 -7.76 -15.38
CA THR A 78 3.59 -6.97 -16.52
C THR A 78 4.09 -7.50 -17.87
N ARG A 79 5.32 -8.03 -17.94
CA ARG A 79 5.86 -8.65 -19.17
C ARG A 79 5.22 -9.99 -19.53
N ILE A 80 4.72 -10.74 -18.54
CA ILE A 80 4.14 -12.09 -18.73
C ILE A 80 2.63 -12.01 -18.99
N LEU A 81 1.97 -10.99 -18.44
CA LEU A 81 0.53 -10.81 -18.58
C LEU A 81 0.14 -10.34 -19.99
N PRO A 82 -1.10 -10.61 -20.43
CA PRO A 82 -1.58 -10.19 -21.75
C PRO A 82 -1.52 -8.67 -21.91
N GLY A 83 -1.08 -8.20 -23.08
CA GLY A 83 -1.05 -6.77 -23.43
C GLY A 83 -2.43 -6.11 -23.55
N SER A 84 -3.52 -6.84 -23.31
CA SER A 84 -4.89 -6.30 -23.28
C SER A 84 -5.18 -5.51 -22.00
N LEU A 85 -4.38 -5.67 -20.94
CA LEU A 85 -4.50 -4.88 -19.72
C LEU A 85 -3.68 -3.59 -19.82
N PRO A 86 -4.19 -2.44 -19.32
CA PRO A 86 -3.37 -1.27 -19.10
C PRO A 86 -2.14 -1.61 -18.26
N LEU A 87 -1.01 -1.01 -18.60
CA LEU A 87 0.29 -1.34 -17.99
C LEU A 87 0.29 -1.19 -16.45
N HIS A 88 -0.44 -0.20 -15.92
CA HIS A 88 -0.59 0.00 -14.47
C HIS A 88 -1.47 -1.05 -13.79
N ASP A 89 -2.50 -1.56 -14.47
CA ASP A 89 -3.36 -2.63 -13.94
C ASP A 89 -2.60 -3.95 -13.86
N ALA A 90 -1.83 -4.27 -14.90
CA ALA A 90 -0.96 -5.45 -14.91
C ALA A 90 0.09 -5.37 -13.79
N ALA A 91 0.70 -4.20 -13.59
CA ALA A 91 1.67 -3.97 -12.53
C ALA A 91 1.05 -4.14 -11.13
N ARG A 92 -0.19 -3.67 -10.93
CA ARG A 92 -0.92 -3.81 -9.66
C ARG A 92 -1.27 -5.24 -9.27
N LEU A 93 -1.32 -6.20 -10.21
CA LEU A 93 -1.53 -7.61 -9.87
C LEU A 93 -0.40 -8.19 -8.99
N THR A 94 0.75 -7.53 -8.92
CA THR A 94 1.81 -7.80 -7.94
C THR A 94 1.32 -7.69 -6.51
N THR A 95 0.46 -6.72 -6.21
CA THR A 95 -0.15 -6.58 -4.88
C THR A 95 -1.07 -7.77 -4.59
N ALA A 96 -1.86 -8.26 -5.56
CA ALA A 96 -2.66 -9.47 -5.37
C ALA A 96 -1.80 -10.69 -5.05
N LEU A 97 -0.66 -10.85 -5.74
CA LEU A 97 0.30 -11.92 -5.46
C LEU A 97 0.78 -11.88 -4.00
N PHE A 98 1.27 -10.72 -3.55
CA PHE A 98 1.76 -10.58 -2.18
C PHE A 98 0.64 -10.73 -1.14
N MET A 99 -0.54 -10.19 -1.39
CA MET A 99 -1.70 -10.38 -0.50
C MET A 99 -2.15 -11.84 -0.42
N GLY A 100 -2.07 -12.59 -1.52
CA GLY A 100 -2.28 -14.04 -1.53
C GLY A 100 -1.29 -14.75 -0.59
N VAL A 101 0.00 -14.40 -0.66
CA VAL A 101 1.03 -14.92 0.25
C VAL A 101 0.74 -14.56 1.71
N VAL A 102 0.30 -13.34 1.99
CA VAL A 102 -0.12 -12.90 3.34
C VAL A 102 -1.24 -13.80 3.87
N PHE A 103 -2.33 -13.96 3.12
CA PHE A 103 -3.47 -14.75 3.56
C PHE A 103 -3.11 -16.22 3.79
N LEU A 104 -2.35 -16.82 2.88
CA LEU A 104 -1.88 -18.21 3.03
C LEU A 104 -0.99 -18.36 4.26
N SER A 105 -0.09 -17.42 4.50
CA SER A 105 0.88 -17.49 5.60
C SER A 105 0.22 -17.27 6.96
N VAL A 106 -0.68 -16.28 7.06
CA VAL A 106 -1.43 -16.02 8.30
C VAL A 106 -2.38 -17.18 8.62
N GLY A 107 -3.08 -17.71 7.63
CA GLY A 107 -3.93 -18.89 7.82
C GLY A 107 -3.15 -20.15 8.18
N GLY A 108 -1.97 -20.34 7.57
CA GLY A 108 -1.04 -21.40 7.93
C GLY A 108 -0.53 -21.28 9.36
N ALA A 109 -0.10 -20.08 9.77
CA ALA A 109 0.40 -19.81 11.12
C ALA A 109 -0.69 -20.05 12.17
N ALA A 110 -1.91 -19.57 11.93
CA ALA A 110 -3.05 -19.80 12.82
C ALA A 110 -3.38 -21.29 12.97
N ARG A 111 -3.33 -22.07 11.88
CA ARG A 111 -3.52 -23.52 11.92
C ARG A 111 -2.42 -24.22 12.72
N LEU A 112 -1.16 -23.80 12.57
CA LEU A 112 -0.03 -24.41 13.28
C LEU A 112 -0.05 -24.11 14.77
N LEU A 113 -0.38 -22.87 15.15
CA LEU A 113 -0.39 -22.44 16.55
C LEU A 113 -1.63 -22.96 17.31
N PHE A 114 -2.79 -22.99 16.68
CA PHE A 114 -4.06 -23.24 17.39
C PHE A 114 -4.75 -24.55 16.98
N GLY A 115 -4.22 -25.26 15.97
CA GLY A 115 -4.71 -26.56 15.52
C GLY A 115 -5.67 -26.52 14.32
N PRO A 116 -6.19 -27.69 13.91
CA PRO A 116 -7.10 -27.82 12.77
C PRO A 116 -8.36 -26.95 12.91
N GLY A 117 -8.85 -26.38 11.81
CA GLY A 117 -10.05 -25.52 11.80
C GLY A 117 -9.80 -24.07 12.27
N LYS A 118 -8.58 -23.73 12.72
CA LYS A 118 -8.20 -22.38 13.14
C LYS A 118 -7.53 -21.54 12.06
N GLY A 119 -7.26 -22.13 10.89
CA GLY A 119 -6.54 -21.44 9.81
C GLY A 119 -7.41 -20.49 8.98
N TRP A 120 -8.65 -20.88 8.66
CA TRP A 120 -9.54 -20.06 7.82
C TRP A 120 -10.02 -18.74 8.44
N PRO A 121 -10.25 -18.60 9.78
CA PRO A 121 -10.76 -17.35 10.33
C PRO A 121 -9.73 -16.24 10.35
N ALA A 122 -8.43 -16.56 10.37
CA ALA A 122 -7.37 -15.56 10.46
C ALA A 122 -7.31 -14.68 9.19
N PRO A 123 -7.33 -15.22 7.95
CA PRO A 123 -7.50 -14.41 6.74
C PRO A 123 -8.78 -13.57 6.72
N VAL A 124 -9.90 -14.11 7.21
CA VAL A 124 -11.18 -13.39 7.27
C VAL A 124 -11.10 -12.21 8.23
N LEU A 125 -10.50 -12.39 9.42
CA LEU A 125 -10.20 -11.30 10.36
C LEU A 125 -9.33 -10.22 9.71
N LEU A 126 -8.32 -10.63 8.96
CA LEU A 126 -7.41 -9.71 8.28
C LEU A 126 -8.12 -8.87 7.22
N MET A 127 -9.05 -9.48 6.44
CA MET A 127 -9.91 -8.75 5.48
C MET A 127 -10.79 -7.70 6.15
N GLY A 128 -11.15 -7.91 7.43
CA GLY A 128 -11.95 -7.00 8.23
C GLY A 128 -11.18 -5.78 8.76
N CYS A 129 -9.84 -5.74 8.65
CA CYS A 129 -9.01 -4.62 9.11
C CYS A 129 -9.17 -3.41 8.18
N LEU A 130 -9.86 -2.36 8.62
CA LEU A 130 -10.19 -1.20 7.77
C LEU A 130 -8.96 -0.49 7.18
N GLY A 131 -7.86 -0.41 7.92
CA GLY A 131 -6.62 0.19 7.45
C GLY A 131 -5.91 -0.60 6.35
N LEU A 132 -6.11 -1.92 6.32
CA LEU A 132 -5.54 -2.77 5.28
C LEU A 132 -6.26 -2.63 3.95
N VAL A 133 -7.59 -2.45 3.97
CA VAL A 133 -8.43 -2.46 2.78
C VAL A 133 -7.88 -1.57 1.66
N PRO A 134 -7.68 -0.24 1.83
CA PRO A 134 -7.14 0.57 0.75
C PRO A 134 -5.70 0.18 0.40
N LEU A 135 -4.84 -0.10 1.39
CA LEU A 135 -3.42 -0.38 1.18
C LEU A 135 -3.16 -1.70 0.44
N ALA A 136 -4.04 -2.68 0.61
CA ALA A 136 -4.01 -3.97 -0.07
C ALA A 136 -4.47 -3.91 -1.54
N HIS A 137 -4.89 -2.73 -2.02
CA HIS A 137 -5.30 -2.50 -3.40
C HIS A 137 -4.42 -1.46 -4.12
N LEU A 138 -3.39 -0.93 -3.43
CA LEU A 138 -2.43 -0.01 -4.04
C LEU A 138 -1.16 -0.74 -4.47
N MET A 139 -0.48 -0.16 -5.45
CA MET A 139 0.85 -0.58 -5.89
C MET A 139 1.94 -0.06 -4.94
N ILE A 140 2.10 -0.71 -3.78
CA ILE A 140 3.02 -0.25 -2.73
C ILE A 140 3.94 -1.37 -2.22
N THR A 141 5.18 -0.99 -1.89
CA THR A 141 6.21 -1.90 -1.35
C THR A 141 5.80 -2.58 -0.04
N ASP A 142 4.88 -1.98 0.71
CA ASP A 142 4.40 -2.45 2.01
C ASP A 142 3.65 -3.77 1.95
N THR A 143 3.04 -4.08 0.80
CA THR A 143 2.36 -5.37 0.61
C THR A 143 3.38 -6.50 0.52
N ALA A 144 4.52 -6.28 -0.15
CA ALA A 144 5.64 -7.21 -0.17
C ALA A 144 6.30 -7.34 1.22
N LEU A 145 6.44 -6.23 1.94
CA LEU A 145 6.93 -6.26 3.33
C LEU A 145 6.00 -7.10 4.23
N LEU A 146 4.69 -6.87 4.14
CA LEU A 146 3.68 -7.60 4.91
C LEU A 146 3.70 -9.09 4.58
N ALA A 147 3.88 -9.45 3.31
CA ALA A 147 4.07 -10.83 2.88
C ALA A 147 5.32 -11.44 3.52
N GLY A 148 6.47 -10.77 3.45
CA GLY A 148 7.71 -11.21 4.09
C GLY A 148 7.54 -11.45 5.60
N PHE A 149 6.92 -10.51 6.32
CA PHE A 149 6.61 -10.68 7.75
C PHE A 149 5.69 -11.87 8.03
N SER A 150 4.66 -12.05 7.21
CA SER A 150 3.69 -13.13 7.40
C SER A 150 4.33 -14.50 7.14
N VAL A 151 5.21 -14.62 6.14
CA VAL A 151 5.99 -15.83 5.85
C VAL A 151 6.99 -16.10 6.97
N ALA A 152 7.67 -15.08 7.50
CA ALA A 152 8.57 -15.23 8.63
C ALA A 152 7.85 -15.73 9.89
N LEU A 153 6.67 -15.18 10.17
CA LEU A 153 5.78 -15.59 11.27
C LEU A 153 5.32 -17.04 11.10
N LEU A 154 4.94 -17.45 9.89
CA LEU A 154 4.64 -18.85 9.56
C LEU A 154 5.84 -19.77 9.82
N GLY A 155 7.04 -19.35 9.40
CA GLY A 155 8.29 -20.07 9.65
C GLY A 155 8.54 -20.28 11.14
N LEU A 156 8.42 -19.22 11.96
CA LEU A 156 8.58 -19.31 13.41
C LEU A 156 7.55 -20.25 14.06
N ALA A 157 6.28 -20.20 13.63
CA ALA A 157 5.24 -21.12 14.11
C ALA A 157 5.52 -22.59 13.74
N LEU A 158 6.22 -22.83 12.62
CA LEU A 158 6.59 -24.16 12.15
C LEU A 158 7.87 -24.72 12.81
N SER A 159 8.70 -23.86 13.40
CA SER A 159 10.02 -24.20 13.95
C SER A 159 10.06 -25.39 14.92
N PRO A 160 9.05 -25.66 15.76
CA PRO A 160 9.08 -26.82 16.64
C PRO A 160 8.97 -28.16 15.89
N HIS A 161 8.35 -28.17 14.70
CA HIS A 161 7.91 -29.39 14.02
C HIS A 161 8.74 -29.69 12.76
N ARG A 162 9.11 -28.66 11.98
CA ARG A 162 9.86 -28.82 10.72
C ARG A 162 10.94 -27.74 10.60
N PRO A 163 12.06 -27.87 11.35
CA PRO A 163 13.01 -26.77 11.53
C PRO A 163 13.69 -26.31 10.24
N VAL A 164 13.96 -27.21 9.29
CA VAL A 164 14.56 -26.83 8.00
C VAL A 164 13.59 -25.97 7.18
N LEU A 165 12.34 -26.44 6.99
CA LEU A 165 11.33 -25.67 6.26
C LEU A 165 10.98 -24.36 6.99
N ALA A 166 10.92 -24.39 8.32
CA ALA A 166 10.77 -23.19 9.13
C ALA A 166 11.89 -22.17 8.88
N GLY A 167 13.13 -22.64 8.80
CA GLY A 167 14.29 -21.80 8.49
C GLY A 167 14.21 -21.21 7.09
N LEU A 168 13.86 -22.02 6.08
CA LEU A 168 13.65 -21.54 4.71
C LEU A 168 12.60 -20.43 4.68
N LEU A 169 11.45 -20.62 5.33
CA LEU A 169 10.38 -19.62 5.39
C LEU A 169 10.82 -18.37 6.16
N LEU A 170 11.48 -18.52 7.32
CA LEU A 170 11.98 -17.38 8.10
C LEU A 170 12.99 -16.55 7.30
N GLY A 171 13.95 -17.21 6.64
CA GLY A 171 14.96 -16.54 5.82
C GLY A 171 14.38 -15.89 4.56
N LEU A 172 13.45 -16.56 3.87
CA LEU A 172 12.72 -15.99 2.72
C LEU A 172 11.88 -14.79 3.16
N GLY A 173 11.19 -14.87 4.31
CA GLY A 173 10.40 -13.78 4.85
C GLY A 173 11.24 -12.56 5.22
N ALA A 174 12.35 -12.77 5.93
CA ALA A 174 13.30 -11.71 6.27
C ALA A 174 13.98 -11.11 5.03
N GLY A 175 14.41 -11.95 4.08
CA GLY A 175 15.08 -11.53 2.85
C GLY A 175 14.16 -10.79 1.87
N SER A 176 12.94 -11.29 1.66
CA SER A 176 11.95 -10.58 0.82
C SER A 176 11.50 -9.28 1.47
N GLY A 177 11.27 -9.27 2.78
CA GLY A 177 11.01 -8.03 3.53
C GLY A 177 12.16 -7.03 3.43
N PHE A 178 13.41 -7.52 3.42
CA PHE A 178 14.58 -6.68 3.18
C PHE A 178 14.56 -6.05 1.79
N LEU A 179 14.38 -6.82 0.72
CA LEU A 179 14.31 -6.25 -0.63
C LEU A 179 13.01 -5.48 -0.92
N ALA A 180 12.02 -5.52 -0.02
CA ALA A 180 10.82 -4.69 -0.11
C ALA A 180 11.01 -3.32 0.56
N LYS A 181 11.54 -3.27 1.79
CA LYS A 181 11.58 -2.04 2.60
C LYS A 181 12.86 -1.80 3.40
N GLY A 182 13.96 -2.43 3.00
CA GLY A 182 15.27 -2.24 3.62
C GLY A 182 15.42 -2.97 4.95
N LEU A 183 16.18 -2.41 5.89
CA LEU A 183 16.61 -3.10 7.12
C LEU A 183 15.46 -3.42 8.10
N LEU A 184 14.27 -2.84 7.90
CA LEU A 184 13.15 -2.97 8.84
C LEU A 184 12.76 -4.44 9.11
N ALA A 185 12.58 -5.25 8.06
CA ALA A 185 12.17 -6.64 8.20
C ALA A 185 13.22 -7.53 8.91
N PRO A 186 14.48 -7.59 8.46
CA PRO A 186 15.48 -8.43 9.11
C PRO A 186 15.77 -7.98 10.54
N LEU A 187 15.77 -6.68 10.83
CA LEU A 187 15.97 -6.18 12.21
C LEU A 187 14.82 -6.56 13.13
N LEU A 188 13.57 -6.42 12.68
CA LEU A 188 12.40 -6.86 13.46
C LEU A 188 12.39 -8.39 13.66
N CYS A 189 12.77 -9.17 12.65
CA CYS A 189 12.91 -10.63 12.79
C CYS A 189 14.01 -10.98 13.80
N ALA A 190 15.16 -10.32 13.73
CA ALA A 190 16.27 -10.53 14.67
C ALA A 190 15.88 -10.13 16.10
N ALA A 191 15.22 -8.99 16.28
CA ALA A 191 14.70 -8.55 17.58
C ALA A 191 13.69 -9.57 18.16
N LEU A 192 12.76 -10.07 17.33
CA LEU A 192 11.82 -11.10 17.74
C LEU A 192 12.54 -12.40 18.13
N VAL A 193 13.52 -12.86 17.35
CA VAL A 193 14.33 -14.04 17.69
C VAL A 193 15.06 -13.82 19.02
N GLY A 194 15.67 -12.66 19.24
CA GLY A 194 16.31 -12.30 20.50
C GLY A 194 15.36 -12.37 21.70
N LEU A 195 14.14 -11.83 21.55
CA LEU A 195 13.09 -11.92 22.57
C LEU A 195 12.65 -13.37 22.83
N LEU A 196 12.49 -14.18 21.77
CA LEU A 196 12.09 -15.58 21.90
C LEU A 196 13.15 -16.40 22.66
N LEU A 197 14.44 -16.15 22.43
CA LEU A 197 15.55 -16.84 23.11
C LEU A 197 15.59 -16.61 24.63
N LEU A 198 14.91 -15.58 25.14
CA LEU A 198 14.74 -15.39 26.59
C LEU A 198 13.89 -16.51 27.23
N PHE A 199 13.13 -17.26 26.44
CA PHE A 199 12.23 -18.30 26.92
C PHE A 199 12.84 -19.70 26.70
N PRO A 200 12.88 -20.58 27.73
CA PRO A 200 13.46 -21.93 27.62
C PRO A 200 12.87 -22.79 26.49
N ALA A 201 11.59 -22.61 26.17
CA ALA A 201 10.91 -23.34 25.09
C ALA A 201 11.53 -23.10 23.70
N TRP A 202 12.23 -21.98 23.49
CA TRP A 202 12.85 -21.64 22.22
C TRP A 202 14.35 -21.95 22.16
N ARG A 203 14.97 -22.40 23.25
CA ARG A 203 16.40 -22.78 23.31
C ARG A 203 16.61 -24.25 22.95
N GLN A 204 15.96 -24.70 21.88
CA GLN A 204 15.95 -26.10 21.44
C GLN A 204 16.75 -26.30 20.17
N ARG A 205 17.24 -27.53 19.94
CA ARG A 205 18.02 -27.88 18.74
C ARG A 205 17.25 -27.58 17.44
N SER A 206 15.94 -27.80 17.43
CA SER A 206 15.06 -27.45 16.31
C SER A 206 15.10 -25.96 15.97
N PHE A 207 15.10 -25.09 16.99
CA PHE A 207 15.18 -23.65 16.78
C PHE A 207 16.56 -23.24 16.28
N VAL A 208 17.65 -23.82 16.79
CA VAL A 208 19.02 -23.56 16.28
C VAL A 208 19.14 -23.92 14.80
N ILE A 209 18.62 -25.09 14.39
CA ILE A 209 18.58 -25.49 12.97
C ILE A 209 17.76 -24.49 12.15
N THR A 210 16.61 -24.07 12.67
CA THR A 210 15.76 -23.06 12.02
C THR A 210 16.55 -21.77 11.78
N LEU A 211 17.27 -21.27 12.79
CA LEU A 211 18.07 -20.05 12.68
C LEU A 211 19.23 -20.21 11.69
N ALA A 212 19.96 -21.33 11.73
CA ALA A 212 21.06 -21.59 10.79
C ALA A 212 20.57 -21.59 9.34
N VAL A 213 19.49 -22.31 9.05
CA VAL A 213 18.89 -22.35 7.71
C VAL A 213 18.30 -20.99 7.31
N ALA A 214 17.66 -20.28 8.25
CA ALA A 214 17.13 -18.94 8.00
C ALA A 214 18.23 -17.94 7.61
N THR A 215 19.35 -17.95 8.33
CA THR A 215 20.51 -17.12 8.00
C THR A 215 21.03 -17.44 6.60
N LEU A 216 21.28 -18.72 6.30
CA LEU A 216 21.74 -19.15 4.97
C LEU A 216 20.77 -18.74 3.85
N THR A 217 19.47 -18.82 4.12
CA THR A 217 18.43 -18.47 3.14
C THR A 217 18.29 -16.96 2.97
N ALA A 218 18.48 -16.17 4.02
CA ALA A 218 18.41 -14.71 3.97
C ALA A 218 19.67 -14.07 3.36
N LEU A 219 20.85 -14.67 3.53
CA LEU A 219 22.13 -14.10 3.10
C LEU A 219 22.16 -13.63 1.64
N PRO A 220 21.70 -14.42 0.65
CA PRO A 220 21.67 -13.96 -0.75
C PRO A 220 20.88 -12.66 -0.94
N TRP A 221 19.75 -12.51 -0.24
CA TRP A 221 18.92 -11.31 -0.29
C TRP A 221 19.62 -10.10 0.33
N LEU A 222 20.31 -10.32 1.45
CA LEU A 222 20.99 -9.29 2.22
C LEU A 222 22.32 -8.85 1.59
N ILE A 223 22.94 -9.68 0.76
CA ILE A 223 24.28 -9.42 0.22
C ILE A 223 24.24 -9.05 -1.26
N ILE A 224 23.55 -9.81 -2.12
CA ILE A 224 23.73 -9.70 -3.57
C ILE A 224 23.34 -8.31 -4.08
N TRP A 225 22.14 -7.84 -3.77
CA TRP A 225 21.69 -6.54 -4.27
C TRP A 225 22.49 -5.37 -3.68
N PRO A 226 22.70 -5.26 -2.34
CA PRO A 226 23.51 -4.18 -1.78
C PRO A 226 24.95 -4.18 -2.28
N TYR A 227 25.57 -5.36 -2.44
CA TYR A 227 26.93 -5.47 -2.95
C TYR A 227 27.02 -5.03 -4.41
N ARG A 228 26.07 -5.46 -5.26
CA ARG A 228 26.04 -4.99 -6.66
C ARG A 228 25.74 -3.50 -6.76
N LEU A 229 24.89 -2.97 -5.88
CA LEU A 229 24.62 -1.53 -5.81
C LEU A 229 25.90 -0.76 -5.44
N TYR A 230 26.63 -1.21 -4.42
CA TYR A 230 27.89 -0.59 -4.01
C TYR A 230 28.95 -0.61 -5.12
N LEU A 231 29.10 -1.73 -5.83
CA LEU A 231 30.03 -1.82 -6.95
C LEU A 231 29.62 -0.93 -8.14
N HIS A 232 28.33 -0.77 -8.38
CA HIS A 232 27.82 0.04 -9.49
C HIS A 232 27.87 1.55 -9.17
N SER A 233 27.46 1.94 -7.96
CA SER A 233 27.47 3.33 -7.50
C SER A 233 27.56 3.39 -5.96
N PRO A 234 28.75 3.67 -5.41
CA PRO A 234 28.93 3.87 -3.97
C PRO A 234 28.07 4.99 -3.39
N GLU A 235 27.84 6.06 -4.18
CA GLU A 235 27.00 7.20 -3.80
C GLU A 235 25.53 6.77 -3.59
N GLN A 236 24.95 6.02 -4.54
CA GLN A 236 23.56 5.55 -4.41
C GLN A 236 23.40 4.53 -3.27
N PHE A 237 24.44 3.73 -3.01
CA PHE A 237 24.49 2.88 -1.82
C PHE A 237 24.46 3.71 -0.53
N GLU A 238 25.22 4.81 -0.46
CA GLU A 238 25.23 5.71 0.70
C GLU A 238 23.85 6.32 0.96
N VAL A 239 23.20 6.83 -0.09
CA VAL A 239 21.84 7.38 -0.02
C VAL A 239 20.85 6.33 0.48
N TRP A 240 20.87 5.12 -0.07
CA TRP A 240 20.00 4.04 0.36
C TRP A 240 20.25 3.64 1.83
N PHE A 241 21.49 3.34 2.20
CA PHE A 241 21.82 2.74 3.49
C PHE A 241 21.81 3.78 4.62
N TRP A 242 22.55 4.87 4.46
CA TRP A 242 22.74 5.85 5.53
C TRP A 242 21.58 6.83 5.63
N GLN A 243 21.08 7.36 4.51
CA GLN A 243 20.04 8.39 4.56
C GLN A 243 18.65 7.75 4.70
N ASN A 244 18.29 6.81 3.83
CA ASN A 244 16.92 6.29 3.75
C ASN A 244 16.58 5.20 4.77
N ASN A 245 17.56 4.44 5.27
CA ASN A 245 17.32 3.48 6.36
C ASN A 245 17.65 4.07 7.72
N LEU A 246 18.91 4.41 7.98
CA LEU A 246 19.35 4.85 9.32
C LEU A 246 18.92 6.29 9.63
N GLY A 247 19.20 7.24 8.74
CA GLY A 247 18.93 8.65 8.98
C GLY A 247 17.43 8.97 9.08
N ARG A 248 16.60 8.32 8.25
CA ARG A 248 15.14 8.43 8.33
C ARG A 248 14.57 7.84 9.63
N PHE A 249 15.15 6.76 10.13
CA PHE A 249 14.71 6.15 11.39
C PHE A 249 15.09 7.00 12.61
N LEU A 250 16.33 7.49 12.64
CA LEU A 250 16.89 8.31 13.72
C LEU A 250 16.45 9.77 13.68
N GLY A 251 15.85 10.23 12.58
CA GLY A 251 15.39 11.62 12.40
C GLY A 251 16.49 12.60 12.00
N SER A 252 17.68 12.13 11.60
CA SER A 252 18.76 12.99 11.12
C SER A 252 18.57 13.45 9.68
N SER A 253 17.67 12.82 8.92
CA SER A 253 17.25 13.29 7.60
C SER A 253 16.06 14.27 7.71
N HIS A 254 16.07 15.38 6.98
CA HIS A 254 14.94 16.32 6.83
C HIS A 254 13.67 15.71 6.17
N LEU A 255 13.68 14.39 5.90
CA LEU A 255 12.61 13.63 5.26
C LEU A 255 11.60 13.04 6.26
N ALA A 256 11.83 13.17 7.57
CA ALA A 256 10.92 12.67 8.60
C ALA A 256 9.84 13.73 8.92
N THR A 257 8.56 13.38 8.74
CA THR A 257 7.45 14.16 9.29
C THR A 257 7.46 14.04 10.82
N PRO A 258 7.47 15.15 11.57
CA PRO A 258 7.47 15.13 13.03
C PRO A 258 6.31 14.28 13.57
N GLN A 259 6.60 13.46 14.57
CA GLN A 259 5.61 12.59 15.19
C GLN A 259 4.65 13.42 16.05
N GLU A 260 3.37 13.47 15.66
CA GLU A 260 2.32 13.94 16.57
C GLU A 260 2.20 12.97 17.76
N PRO A 261 2.25 13.45 19.02
CA PRO A 261 2.08 12.60 20.19
C PRO A 261 0.77 11.79 20.12
N GLY A 262 0.87 10.48 20.29
CA GLY A 262 -0.29 9.58 20.27
C GLY A 262 -0.87 9.30 18.88
N TYR A 263 -0.21 9.70 17.78
CA TYR A 263 -0.66 9.41 16.41
C TYR A 263 -0.99 7.93 16.20
N TYR A 264 -0.05 7.03 16.54
CA TYR A 264 -0.24 5.60 16.36
C TYR A 264 -1.34 5.02 17.26
N LEU A 265 -1.56 5.57 18.46
CA LEU A 265 -2.63 5.12 19.34
C LEU A 265 -4.01 5.44 18.75
N LYS A 266 -4.17 6.67 18.22
CA LYS A 266 -5.40 7.08 17.51
C LYS A 266 -5.60 6.27 16.24
N ALA A 267 -4.52 6.04 15.48
CA ALA A 267 -4.58 5.32 14.23
C ALA A 267 -4.89 3.82 14.41
N LEU A 268 -4.30 3.18 15.42
CA LEU A 268 -4.38 1.73 15.62
C LEU A 268 -5.83 1.25 15.79
N LEU A 269 -6.66 2.00 16.53
CA LEU A 269 -8.04 1.59 16.82
C LEU A 269 -8.87 1.38 15.56
N TRP A 270 -8.85 2.34 14.63
CA TRP A 270 -9.59 2.22 13.38
C TRP A 270 -8.84 1.34 12.36
N PHE A 271 -7.51 1.41 12.33
CA PHE A 271 -6.68 0.71 11.35
C PHE A 271 -6.78 -0.81 11.50
N SER A 272 -6.77 -1.29 12.74
CA SER A 272 -6.84 -2.72 13.09
C SER A 272 -8.21 -3.15 13.58
N GLY A 273 -9.20 -2.25 13.67
CA GLY A 273 -10.57 -2.61 14.02
C GLY A 273 -11.13 -3.63 13.01
N PRO A 274 -11.67 -4.77 13.45
CA PRO A 274 -12.12 -5.12 14.81
C PRO A 274 -11.11 -5.99 15.60
N VAL A 275 -9.95 -6.29 15.02
CA VAL A 275 -8.99 -7.28 15.51
C VAL A 275 -8.34 -6.84 16.83
N LEU A 276 -7.97 -5.56 16.98
CA LEU A 276 -7.36 -5.06 18.22
C LEU A 276 -8.23 -5.28 19.45
N PRO A 277 -9.49 -4.82 19.53
CA PRO A 277 -10.32 -5.07 20.71
C PRO A 277 -10.53 -6.56 20.96
N MET A 278 -10.61 -7.40 19.92
CA MET A 278 -10.68 -8.85 20.08
C MET A 278 -9.40 -9.46 20.66
N ALA A 279 -8.23 -9.02 20.19
CA ALA A 279 -6.93 -9.45 20.71
C ALA A 279 -6.77 -9.05 22.18
N LEU A 280 -7.12 -7.80 22.53
CA LEU A 280 -7.09 -7.32 23.92
C LEU A 280 -8.06 -8.09 24.82
N TYR A 281 -9.29 -8.34 24.34
CA TYR A 281 -10.27 -9.16 25.06
C TYR A 281 -9.75 -10.58 25.32
N HIS A 282 -9.11 -11.20 24.33
CA HIS A 282 -8.52 -12.52 24.48
C HIS A 282 -7.41 -12.54 25.53
N LEU A 283 -6.47 -11.58 25.44
CA LEU A 283 -5.38 -11.45 26.40
C LEU A 283 -5.88 -11.19 27.83
N TRP A 284 -6.93 -10.38 27.98
CA TRP A 284 -7.58 -10.13 29.27
C TRP A 284 -8.23 -11.39 29.84
N ARG A 285 -8.91 -12.18 29.02
CA ARG A 285 -9.52 -13.44 29.45
C ARG A 285 -8.46 -14.46 29.89
N GLU A 286 -7.33 -14.51 29.19
CA GLU A 286 -6.21 -15.41 29.51
C GLU A 286 -5.29 -14.88 30.64
N ARG A 287 -5.65 -13.80 31.34
CA ARG A 287 -4.80 -13.17 32.37
C ARG A 287 -4.40 -14.10 33.51
N SER A 288 -5.27 -15.02 33.89
CA SER A 288 -4.97 -16.04 34.91
C SER A 288 -3.90 -17.04 34.45
N SER A 289 -3.73 -17.19 33.15
CA SER A 289 -2.83 -18.15 32.49
C SER A 289 -1.47 -17.52 32.11
N TRP A 290 -1.18 -16.27 32.47
CA TRP A 290 0.06 -15.59 32.05
C TRP A 290 1.34 -16.27 32.54
N LYS A 291 1.31 -16.94 33.70
CA LYS A 291 2.45 -17.78 34.11
C LYS A 291 2.67 -18.92 33.12
N ALA A 292 1.61 -19.60 32.69
CA ALA A 292 1.70 -20.65 31.68
C ALA A 292 2.14 -20.10 30.32
N LEU A 293 1.74 -18.87 29.96
CA LEU A 293 2.18 -18.20 28.72
C LEU A 293 3.72 -18.11 28.60
N PHE A 294 4.38 -17.71 29.68
CA PHE A 294 5.84 -17.47 29.69
C PHE A 294 6.66 -18.71 30.07
N PHE A 295 6.10 -19.63 30.85
CA PHE A 295 6.82 -20.79 31.38
C PHE A 295 6.34 -22.15 30.83
N ALA A 296 5.48 -22.16 29.80
CA ALA A 296 5.05 -23.40 29.14
C ALA A 296 6.26 -24.22 28.64
N PRO A 297 6.25 -25.55 28.82
CA PRO A 297 7.27 -26.42 28.24
C PRO A 297 7.21 -26.41 26.71
N PHE A 298 8.26 -26.90 26.05
CA PHE A 298 8.31 -27.04 24.60
C PHE A 298 7.05 -27.75 24.06
N PRO A 299 6.39 -27.24 23.00
CA PRO A 299 6.81 -26.19 22.06
C PRO A 299 6.58 -24.73 22.51
N GLY A 300 6.14 -24.50 23.75
CA GLY A 300 5.78 -23.18 24.28
C GLY A 300 4.30 -22.86 24.08
N HIS A 301 3.85 -21.76 24.68
CA HIS A 301 2.46 -21.34 24.58
C HIS A 301 2.17 -20.68 23.22
N PRO A 302 1.08 -21.02 22.51
CA PRO A 302 0.83 -20.56 21.14
C PRO A 302 0.61 -19.04 21.01
N LEU A 303 0.29 -18.35 22.12
CA LEU A 303 0.14 -16.89 22.14
C LEU A 303 1.45 -16.12 22.33
N LEU A 304 2.54 -16.78 22.76
CA LEU A 304 3.79 -16.10 23.07
C LEU A 304 4.39 -15.45 21.81
N LEU A 305 4.43 -16.21 20.70
CA LEU A 305 4.96 -15.73 19.43
C LEU A 305 4.23 -14.48 18.89
N PRO A 306 2.90 -14.50 18.68
CA PRO A 306 2.20 -13.31 18.18
C PRO A 306 2.22 -12.16 19.20
N LEU A 307 2.24 -12.42 20.51
CA LEU A 307 2.40 -11.37 21.52
C LEU A 307 3.75 -10.64 21.41
N LEU A 308 4.84 -11.39 21.37
CA LEU A 308 6.19 -10.81 21.26
C LEU A 308 6.40 -10.10 19.93
N MET A 309 5.82 -10.61 18.84
CA MET A 309 5.87 -9.94 17.55
C MET A 309 5.06 -8.62 17.57
N SER A 310 3.86 -8.62 18.15
CA SER A 310 3.09 -7.38 18.34
C SER A 310 3.87 -6.37 19.19
N ALA A 311 4.51 -6.81 20.26
CA ALA A 311 5.34 -5.95 21.10
C ALA A 311 6.55 -5.38 20.33
N ALA A 312 7.30 -6.22 19.62
CA ALA A 312 8.46 -5.81 18.83
C ALA A 312 8.09 -4.76 17.77
N VAL A 313 7.04 -5.01 16.98
CA VAL A 313 6.56 -4.05 15.97
C VAL A 313 6.10 -2.75 16.63
N THR A 314 5.35 -2.83 17.73
CA THR A 314 4.87 -1.64 18.45
C THR A 314 6.03 -0.81 18.98
N ILE A 315 7.02 -1.42 19.63
CA ILE A 315 8.22 -0.73 20.14
C ILE A 315 8.97 -0.03 19.01
N THR A 316 9.17 -0.69 17.86
CA THR A 316 9.83 -0.08 16.70
C THR A 316 9.05 1.12 16.14
N LEU A 317 7.72 1.05 16.10
CA LEU A 317 6.89 2.18 15.64
C LEU A 317 6.98 3.39 16.58
N PHE A 318 7.00 3.16 17.89
CA PHE A 318 7.16 4.25 18.87
C PHE A 318 8.58 4.79 18.93
N ALA A 319 9.59 4.01 18.57
CA ALA A 319 10.99 4.45 18.52
C ALA A 319 11.35 5.22 17.24
N SER A 320 10.56 5.10 16.18
CA SER A 320 10.87 5.73 14.88
C SER A 320 10.52 7.22 14.88
N ALA A 321 11.44 8.06 14.38
CA ALA A 321 11.20 9.50 14.19
C ALA A 321 10.19 9.81 13.07
N ALA A 322 9.97 8.88 12.14
CA ALA A 322 9.09 9.07 10.98
C ALA A 322 7.71 8.44 11.21
N THR A 323 6.65 9.19 10.88
CA THR A 323 5.26 8.75 11.05
C THR A 323 4.51 8.59 9.74
N ARG A 324 3.97 7.38 9.50
CA ARG A 324 3.01 7.09 8.43
C ARG A 324 2.06 5.98 8.87
N SER A 325 0.77 6.11 8.58
CA SER A 325 -0.26 5.11 8.95
C SER A 325 0.01 3.71 8.39
N LEU A 326 0.55 3.62 7.17
CA LEU A 326 0.89 2.35 6.51
C LEU A 326 1.95 1.52 7.26
N TYR A 327 2.77 2.14 8.12
CA TYR A 327 3.72 1.41 8.96
C TYR A 327 3.03 0.51 10.00
N LEU A 328 1.71 0.65 10.21
CA LEU A 328 0.92 -0.26 11.05
C LEU A 328 0.64 -1.62 10.39
N MET A 329 0.85 -1.78 9.07
CA MET A 329 0.54 -3.04 8.36
C MET A 329 1.21 -4.28 8.99
N PRO A 330 2.51 -4.28 9.33
CA PRO A 330 3.17 -5.45 9.94
C PRO A 330 2.62 -5.85 11.31
N LEU A 331 1.86 -4.98 11.99
CA LEU A 331 1.22 -5.28 13.26
C LEU A 331 -0.07 -6.09 13.09
N LEU A 332 -0.68 -6.08 11.90
CA LEU A 332 -1.95 -6.77 11.65
C LEU A 332 -1.84 -8.30 11.75
N PRO A 333 -0.87 -9.00 11.13
CA PRO A 333 -0.76 -10.46 11.23
C PRO A 333 -0.68 -10.98 12.68
N PRO A 334 0.21 -10.47 13.56
CA PRO A 334 0.26 -10.98 14.93
C PRO A 334 -1.00 -10.60 15.74
N LEU A 335 -1.60 -9.42 15.53
CA LEU A 335 -2.88 -9.08 16.18
C LEU A 335 -4.01 -10.03 15.74
N VAL A 336 -4.06 -10.38 14.45
CA VAL A 336 -5.03 -11.35 13.91
C VAL A 336 -4.84 -12.72 14.56
N LEU A 337 -3.60 -13.17 14.73
CA LEU A 337 -3.32 -14.42 15.44
C LEU A 337 -3.75 -14.36 16.90
N LEU A 338 -3.54 -13.23 17.60
CA LEU A 338 -4.03 -13.05 18.98
C LEU A 338 -5.56 -13.05 19.07
N ALA A 339 -6.26 -12.51 18.07
CA ALA A 339 -7.73 -12.47 18.05
C ALA A 339 -8.38 -13.80 17.62
N THR A 340 -7.68 -14.61 16.82
CA THR A 340 -8.24 -15.82 16.18
C THR A 340 -8.89 -16.80 17.18
N PRO A 341 -8.30 -17.12 18.35
CA PRO A 341 -8.89 -18.09 19.28
C PRO A 341 -10.26 -17.68 19.85
N VAL A 342 -10.56 -16.37 19.91
CA VAL A 342 -11.85 -15.84 20.42
C VAL A 342 -13.03 -16.41 19.64
N LEU A 343 -12.85 -16.63 18.34
CA LEU A 343 -13.92 -17.04 17.42
C LEU A 343 -14.42 -18.47 17.64
N HIS A 344 -13.65 -19.30 18.35
CA HIS A 344 -14.05 -20.67 18.69
C HIS A 344 -14.45 -20.81 20.15
N THR A 345 -14.60 -19.71 20.86
CA THR A 345 -15.20 -19.76 22.18
C THR A 345 -16.68 -20.13 22.01
N PRO A 346 -17.23 -21.06 22.82
CA PRO A 346 -18.60 -21.56 22.65
C PRO A 346 -19.68 -20.52 23.03
N ALA A 347 -19.29 -19.28 23.36
CA ALA A 347 -20.23 -18.24 23.72
C ALA A 347 -20.99 -17.73 22.48
N PRO A 348 -22.34 -17.70 22.51
CA PRO A 348 -23.10 -17.08 21.44
C PRO A 348 -22.77 -15.58 21.39
N ALA A 349 -22.60 -15.04 20.19
CA ALA A 349 -22.51 -13.60 20.03
C ALA A 349 -23.86 -12.96 20.40
N PRO A 350 -23.88 -11.83 21.13
CA PRO A 350 -25.14 -11.21 21.50
C PRO A 350 -25.90 -10.77 20.26
N ARG A 351 -27.21 -11.03 20.23
CA ARG A 351 -28.09 -10.74 19.07
C ARG A 351 -28.01 -9.27 18.64
N TRP A 352 -27.94 -8.35 19.61
CA TRP A 352 -27.82 -6.92 19.34
C TRP A 352 -26.52 -6.56 18.59
N ALA A 353 -25.41 -7.29 18.81
CA ALA A 353 -24.15 -7.01 18.12
C ALA A 353 -24.21 -7.51 16.67
N ILE A 354 -24.77 -8.69 16.43
CA ILE A 354 -24.99 -9.20 15.08
C ILE A 354 -25.93 -8.26 14.30
N GLN A 355 -27.06 -7.90 14.90
CA GLN A 355 -28.01 -6.95 14.31
C GLN A 355 -27.35 -5.59 14.08
N GLY A 356 -26.58 -5.08 15.03
CA GLY A 356 -25.85 -3.81 14.90
C GLY A 356 -24.91 -3.80 13.70
N VAL A 357 -24.12 -4.87 13.50
CA VAL A 357 -23.27 -5.02 12.32
C VAL A 357 -24.10 -5.10 11.04
N GLN A 358 -25.20 -5.87 11.04
CA GLN A 358 -26.08 -5.98 9.87
C GLN A 358 -26.74 -4.64 9.51
N TRP A 359 -27.22 -3.87 10.48
CA TRP A 359 -27.80 -2.54 10.29
C TRP A 359 -26.76 -1.54 9.80
N LEU A 360 -25.56 -1.56 10.38
CA LEU A 360 -24.46 -0.69 9.96
C LEU A 360 -24.06 -0.96 8.51
N VAL A 361 -23.75 -2.23 8.18
CA VAL A 361 -23.34 -2.63 6.83
C VAL A 361 -24.47 -2.42 5.83
N GLY A 362 -25.70 -2.82 6.18
CA GLY A 362 -26.88 -2.64 5.35
C GLY A 362 -27.21 -1.17 5.09
N GLY A 363 -27.10 -0.32 6.11
CA GLY A 363 -27.30 1.13 6.00
C GLY A 363 -26.26 1.79 5.10
N ILE A 364 -24.97 1.48 5.27
CA ILE A 364 -23.90 2.00 4.40
C ILE A 364 -24.10 1.51 2.95
N THR A 365 -24.42 0.22 2.77
CA THR A 365 -24.69 -0.37 1.46
C THR A 365 -25.87 0.33 0.77
N ALA A 366 -26.97 0.53 1.49
CA ALA A 366 -28.15 1.24 0.97
C ALA A 366 -27.83 2.71 0.64
N ALA A 367 -27.03 3.39 1.46
CA ALA A 367 -26.61 4.76 1.19
C ALA A 367 -25.73 4.86 -0.09
N ILE A 368 -24.78 3.94 -0.28
CA ILE A 368 -23.95 3.89 -1.50
C ILE A 368 -24.82 3.72 -2.75
N TRP A 369 -25.77 2.77 -2.72
CA TRP A 369 -26.71 2.56 -3.82
C TRP A 369 -27.62 3.77 -4.04
N LEU A 370 -28.19 4.34 -2.98
CA LEU A 370 -29.09 5.50 -3.07
C LEU A 370 -28.37 6.70 -3.70
N VAL A 371 -27.21 7.09 -3.17
CA VAL A 371 -26.45 8.24 -3.68
C VAL A 371 -26.02 7.99 -5.13
N TRP A 372 -25.62 6.76 -5.47
CA TRP A 372 -25.24 6.41 -6.83
C TRP A 372 -26.42 6.47 -7.80
N LEU A 373 -27.59 5.94 -7.42
CA LEU A 373 -28.82 6.01 -8.22
C LEU A 373 -29.31 7.45 -8.40
N LEU A 374 -29.21 8.29 -7.36
CA LEU A 374 -29.55 9.72 -7.45
C LEU A 374 -28.62 10.45 -8.42
N ALA A 375 -27.32 10.18 -8.36
CA ALA A 375 -26.35 10.79 -9.26
C ALA A 375 -26.51 10.28 -10.71
N LEU A 376 -26.81 8.98 -10.89
CA LEU A 376 -27.19 8.43 -12.20
C LEU A 376 -28.47 9.11 -12.73
N GLY A 377 -29.50 9.26 -11.90
CA GLY A 377 -30.74 9.94 -12.24
C GLY A 377 -30.53 11.40 -12.67
N ARG A 378 -29.65 12.13 -11.98
CA ARG A 378 -29.24 13.49 -12.39
C ARG A 378 -28.56 13.51 -13.75
N THR A 379 -27.72 12.52 -14.04
CA THR A 379 -27.02 12.37 -15.34
C THR A 379 -28.02 12.22 -16.49
N PHE A 380 -29.07 11.40 -16.29
CA PHE A 380 -30.13 11.24 -17.27
C PHE A 380 -30.99 12.51 -17.40
N ALA A 381 -31.32 13.16 -16.29
CA ALA A 381 -32.12 14.38 -16.28
C ALA A 381 -31.41 15.58 -16.93
N SER A 382 -30.09 15.67 -16.82
CA SER A 382 -29.29 16.77 -17.42
C SER A 382 -29.13 16.66 -18.93
N GLY A 383 -29.61 15.58 -19.57
CA GLY A 383 -29.43 15.38 -21.02
C GLY A 383 -28.00 15.02 -21.43
N GLN A 384 -27.08 14.88 -20.47
CA GLN A 384 -25.66 14.56 -20.70
C GLN A 384 -25.41 13.06 -20.96
N TRP A 385 -26.47 12.30 -21.26
CA TRP A 385 -26.38 10.88 -21.62
C TRP A 385 -25.93 10.78 -23.09
N ASN A 386 -24.64 10.61 -23.32
CA ASN A 386 -24.09 10.48 -24.67
C ASN A 386 -24.66 9.23 -25.37
N THR A 387 -25.43 9.42 -26.45
CA THR A 387 -26.04 8.35 -27.25
C THR A 387 -25.01 7.55 -28.06
N ALA A 388 -23.78 8.05 -28.22
CA ALA A 388 -22.71 7.39 -28.97
C ALA A 388 -21.90 6.36 -28.14
N GLY A 389 -22.18 6.18 -26.84
CA GLY A 389 -21.28 5.44 -25.94
C GLY A 389 -21.92 4.59 -24.87
N PHE A 390 -22.87 3.72 -25.24
CA PHE A 390 -23.14 2.52 -24.43
C PHE A 390 -21.94 1.55 -24.39
N ALA A 391 -20.98 1.70 -25.32
CA ALA A 391 -19.73 0.94 -25.35
C ALA A 391 -18.55 1.72 -24.74
N GLU A 392 -18.33 2.98 -25.10
CA GLU A 392 -17.19 3.76 -24.61
C GLU A 392 -17.53 5.27 -24.64
N SER A 393 -17.66 5.93 -23.49
CA SER A 393 -17.71 7.40 -23.44
C SER A 393 -17.18 7.94 -22.12
N PHE A 394 -16.05 8.64 -22.23
CA PHE A 394 -15.53 9.60 -21.27
C PHE A 394 -16.29 10.93 -21.40
N VAL A 395 -16.76 11.53 -20.30
CA VAL A 395 -16.62 12.97 -19.96
C VAL A 395 -16.87 13.14 -18.46
N ILE A 396 -15.91 13.71 -17.72
CA ILE A 396 -16.18 14.81 -16.77
C ILE A 396 -14.98 15.73 -16.93
N PRO A 397 -15.12 16.84 -17.65
CA PRO A 397 -14.70 18.10 -17.08
C PRO A 397 -15.97 18.87 -16.77
N ASP A 398 -16.11 19.27 -15.52
CA ASP A 398 -16.95 20.40 -15.14
C ASP A 398 -18.44 20.16 -14.82
N GLN A 399 -19.05 18.97 -14.94
CA GLN A 399 -20.38 18.69 -14.33
C GLN A 399 -20.77 17.22 -13.98
N GLU A 400 -21.63 17.16 -12.96
CA GLU A 400 -22.81 16.31 -12.69
C GLU A 400 -23.11 15.07 -13.59
N GLY A 401 -22.24 14.05 -13.60
CA GLY A 401 -22.63 12.74 -14.11
C GLY A 401 -21.79 11.54 -13.63
N ILE A 402 -22.38 10.32 -13.68
CA ILE A 402 -21.70 9.04 -13.38
C ILE A 402 -21.57 8.20 -14.64
N LEU A 403 -20.39 7.57 -14.85
CA LEU A 403 -20.16 6.59 -15.91
C LEU A 403 -20.79 5.23 -15.56
N PHE A 404 -21.80 4.81 -16.33
CA PHE A 404 -22.45 3.50 -16.17
C PHE A 404 -21.71 2.42 -16.98
N ARG A 405 -21.31 1.32 -16.31
CA ARG A 405 -20.68 0.16 -16.96
C ARG A 405 -21.38 -1.14 -16.53
N TRP A 406 -21.88 -1.91 -17.50
CA TRP A 406 -22.61 -3.16 -17.23
C TRP A 406 -21.83 -4.18 -16.39
N PRO A 407 -20.55 -4.48 -16.65
CA PRO A 407 -19.83 -5.50 -15.88
C PRO A 407 -19.69 -5.14 -14.40
N THR A 408 -19.35 -3.88 -14.10
CA THR A 408 -19.19 -3.42 -12.71
C THR A 408 -20.55 -3.31 -12.00
N PHE A 409 -21.60 -2.90 -12.70
CA PHE A 409 -22.97 -2.91 -12.18
C PHE A 409 -23.46 -4.32 -11.84
N LEU A 410 -23.30 -5.30 -12.74
CA LEU A 410 -23.72 -6.67 -12.49
C LEU A 410 -22.92 -7.32 -11.36
N LEU A 411 -21.63 -7.02 -11.25
CA LEU A 411 -20.80 -7.45 -10.12
C LEU A 411 -21.28 -6.84 -8.79
N ALA A 412 -21.55 -5.52 -8.77
CA ALA A 412 -22.08 -4.83 -7.60
C ALA A 412 -23.45 -5.38 -7.17
N LEU A 413 -24.36 -5.59 -8.13
CA LEU A 413 -25.70 -6.11 -7.89
C LEU A 413 -25.64 -7.55 -7.37
N SER A 414 -24.88 -8.43 -8.03
CA SER A 414 -24.73 -9.83 -7.62
C SER A 414 -24.10 -9.96 -6.23
N ALA A 415 -23.07 -9.16 -5.92
CA ALA A 415 -22.47 -9.13 -4.58
C ALA A 415 -23.45 -8.66 -3.51
N THR A 416 -24.26 -7.63 -3.81
CA THR A 416 -25.30 -7.12 -2.90
C THR A 416 -26.39 -8.17 -2.65
N LEU A 417 -26.88 -8.82 -3.71
CA LEU A 417 -27.88 -9.88 -3.61
C LEU A 417 -27.34 -11.10 -2.85
N LEU A 418 -26.09 -11.49 -3.09
CA LEU A 418 -25.43 -12.56 -2.36
C LEU A 418 -25.31 -12.24 -0.86
N ALA A 419 -24.86 -11.04 -0.50
CA ALA A 419 -24.79 -10.61 0.89
C ALA A 419 -26.17 -10.59 1.56
N TYR A 420 -27.19 -10.10 0.85
CA TYR A 420 -28.58 -10.12 1.32
C TYR A 420 -29.10 -11.54 1.54
N ALA A 421 -28.84 -12.47 0.62
CA ALA A 421 -29.24 -13.87 0.73
C ALA A 421 -28.54 -14.59 1.90
N LEU A 422 -27.25 -14.28 2.14
CA LEU A 422 -26.44 -14.90 3.18
C LEU A 422 -26.71 -14.35 4.60
N ARG A 423 -27.42 -13.21 4.72
CA ARG A 423 -27.58 -12.50 6.02
C ARG A 423 -28.26 -13.33 7.10
N ASN A 424 -29.18 -14.22 6.71
CA ASN A 424 -29.98 -15.05 7.63
C ASN A 424 -29.45 -16.48 7.74
N THR A 425 -28.46 -16.87 6.92
CA THR A 425 -27.96 -18.24 6.84
C THR A 425 -26.96 -18.55 7.96
N ILE A 426 -26.40 -17.52 8.61
CA ILE A 426 -25.36 -17.68 9.62
C ILE A 426 -25.98 -17.68 11.03
N ARG A 427 -25.86 -18.81 11.74
CA ARG A 427 -26.36 -19.00 13.13
C ARG A 427 -25.69 -18.02 14.11
N GLN A 428 -26.34 -17.75 15.25
CA GLN A 428 -25.85 -16.85 16.32
C GLN A 428 -24.52 -17.32 16.94
N SER A 429 -23.40 -17.00 16.29
CA SER A 429 -22.04 -17.35 16.71
C SER A 429 -21.10 -16.16 16.49
N LEU A 430 -19.96 -16.14 17.19
CA LEU A 430 -18.91 -15.13 16.97
C LEU A 430 -18.35 -15.20 15.54
N ALA A 431 -18.33 -16.37 14.92
CA ALA A 431 -18.01 -16.52 13.51
C ALA A 431 -19.02 -15.77 12.61
N ALA A 432 -20.31 -15.75 12.95
CA ALA A 432 -21.32 -15.01 12.20
C ALA A 432 -21.12 -13.51 12.27
N LEU A 433 -20.78 -13.00 13.45
CA LEU A 433 -20.43 -11.59 13.64
C LEU A 433 -19.21 -11.21 12.78
N LEU A 434 -18.19 -12.07 12.77
CA LEU A 434 -16.99 -11.87 11.94
C LEU A 434 -17.29 -11.86 10.45
N PHE A 435 -18.05 -12.84 9.97
CA PHE A 435 -18.43 -12.92 8.55
C PHE A 435 -19.30 -11.74 8.14
N GLY A 436 -20.22 -11.32 9.01
CA GLY A 436 -21.02 -10.11 8.79
C GLY A 436 -20.15 -8.87 8.68
N TRP A 437 -19.18 -8.69 9.58
CA TRP A 437 -18.26 -7.56 9.54
C TRP A 437 -17.35 -7.60 8.30
N SER A 438 -16.56 -8.66 8.15
CA SER A 438 -15.52 -8.75 7.13
C SER A 438 -16.13 -8.86 5.73
N GLY A 439 -17.24 -9.58 5.59
CA GLY A 439 -18.03 -9.62 4.36
C GLY A 439 -18.73 -8.28 4.07
N GLY A 440 -19.16 -7.56 5.11
CA GLY A 440 -19.71 -6.21 4.97
C GLY A 440 -18.68 -5.18 4.51
N VAL A 441 -17.48 -5.20 5.10
CA VAL A 441 -16.33 -4.39 4.66
C VAL A 441 -15.96 -4.73 3.21
N ALA A 442 -15.90 -6.02 2.86
CA ALA A 442 -15.66 -6.48 1.49
C ALA A 442 -16.72 -5.94 0.52
N LEU A 443 -18.01 -6.04 0.89
CA LEU A 443 -19.12 -5.54 0.07
C LEU A 443 -19.04 -4.02 -0.13
N VAL A 444 -18.86 -3.25 0.96
CA VAL A 444 -18.76 -1.80 0.89
C VAL A 444 -17.59 -1.37 -0.01
N TRP A 445 -16.41 -1.99 0.16
CA TRP A 445 -15.27 -1.74 -0.69
C TRP A 445 -15.54 -2.09 -2.15
N LEU A 446 -16.11 -3.28 -2.42
CA LEU A 446 -16.47 -3.73 -3.76
C LEU A 446 -17.42 -2.73 -4.44
N LEU A 447 -18.45 -2.24 -3.74
CA LEU A 447 -19.39 -1.26 -4.29
C LEU A 447 -18.70 0.08 -4.61
N LEU A 448 -17.82 0.56 -3.73
CA LEU A 448 -17.04 1.77 -4.00
C LEU A 448 -16.12 1.59 -5.21
N MET A 449 -15.45 0.44 -5.31
CA MET A 449 -14.51 0.13 -6.38
C MET A 449 -15.16 -0.42 -7.66
N THR A 450 -16.48 -0.40 -7.76
CA THR A 450 -17.22 -0.77 -8.98
C THR A 450 -18.12 0.38 -9.43
N LEU A 451 -19.04 0.82 -8.56
CA LEU A 451 -20.02 1.85 -8.87
C LEU A 451 -19.41 3.26 -8.86
N TRP A 452 -18.54 3.54 -7.89
CA TRP A 452 -17.95 4.87 -7.69
C TRP A 452 -16.53 5.01 -8.25
N LEU A 453 -15.88 3.91 -8.64
CA LEU A 453 -14.49 3.92 -9.11
C LEU A 453 -14.23 4.98 -10.20
N PRO A 454 -15.08 5.15 -11.23
CA PRO A 454 -14.81 6.15 -12.27
C PRO A 454 -14.77 7.58 -11.74
N VAL A 455 -15.64 7.92 -10.78
CA VAL A 455 -15.68 9.26 -10.16
C VAL A 455 -14.48 9.46 -9.23
N ILE A 456 -14.15 8.43 -8.45
CA ILE A 456 -12.98 8.43 -7.55
C ILE A 456 -11.70 8.60 -8.38
N ASP A 457 -11.58 7.86 -9.48
CA ASP A 457 -10.42 7.89 -10.36
C ASP A 457 -10.30 9.24 -11.06
N TYR A 458 -11.39 9.80 -11.58
CA TYR A 458 -11.38 11.14 -12.17
C TYR A 458 -10.83 12.20 -11.21
N GLY A 459 -11.22 12.16 -9.93
CA GLY A 459 -10.69 13.08 -8.92
C GLY A 459 -9.21 12.86 -8.57
N LYS A 460 -8.71 11.63 -8.72
CA LYS A 460 -7.36 11.24 -8.28
C LYS A 460 -6.34 11.11 -9.41
N SER A 461 -6.77 10.91 -10.65
CA SER A 461 -5.92 10.71 -11.83
C SER A 461 -5.24 12.00 -12.25
N TYR A 462 -4.03 11.86 -12.79
CA TYR A 462 -3.26 12.93 -13.42
C TYR A 462 -3.37 12.95 -14.95
N ARG A 463 -4.11 12.00 -15.53
CA ARG A 463 -4.19 11.80 -16.97
C ARG A 463 -4.69 13.05 -17.71
N THR A 464 -5.77 13.66 -17.25
CA THR A 464 -6.40 14.81 -17.91
C THR A 464 -5.48 16.04 -17.88
N VAL A 465 -5.02 16.43 -16.69
CA VAL A 465 -4.17 17.61 -16.52
C VAL A 465 -2.84 17.52 -17.28
N PHE A 466 -2.25 16.32 -17.42
CA PHE A 466 -1.02 16.15 -18.20
C PHE A 466 -1.25 15.95 -19.70
N ALA A 467 -2.43 15.48 -20.11
CA ALA A 467 -2.84 15.52 -21.52
C ALA A 467 -3.04 16.98 -21.98
N GLU A 468 -3.71 17.81 -21.18
CA GLU A 468 -3.86 19.26 -21.43
C GLU A 468 -2.52 19.98 -21.47
N LEU A 469 -1.64 19.70 -20.51
CA LEU A 469 -0.28 20.24 -20.50
C LEU A 469 0.47 19.88 -21.78
N ARG A 470 0.35 18.63 -22.26
CA ARG A 470 1.04 18.17 -23.47
C ARG A 470 0.56 18.92 -24.71
N GLN A 471 -0.72 19.26 -24.78
CA GLN A 471 -1.32 20.06 -25.86
C GLN A 471 -0.89 21.53 -25.81
N ALA A 472 -0.58 22.06 -24.63
CA ALA A 472 -0.09 23.44 -24.47
C ALA A 472 1.39 23.63 -24.84
N LEU A 473 2.15 22.55 -25.06
CA LEU A 473 3.55 22.64 -25.46
C LEU A 473 3.67 22.86 -26.98
N PRO A 474 4.73 23.55 -27.46
CA PRO A 474 4.99 23.73 -28.89
C PRO A 474 5.03 22.39 -29.65
N ALA A 475 4.48 22.39 -30.87
CA ALA A 475 4.37 21.20 -31.72
C ALA A 475 5.73 20.64 -32.18
N ASP A 476 6.73 21.51 -32.36
CA ASP A 476 8.06 21.18 -32.90
C ASP A 476 8.96 20.40 -31.92
N GLY A 477 8.42 20.05 -30.75
CA GLY A 477 9.17 19.45 -29.66
C GLY A 477 9.97 20.48 -28.86
N LEU A 478 10.33 20.11 -27.62
CA LEU A 478 11.10 20.97 -26.72
C LEU A 478 12.43 20.29 -26.40
N PRO A 479 13.58 20.96 -26.59
CA PRO A 479 14.89 20.40 -26.24
C PRO A 479 15.04 20.18 -24.73
N CYS A 480 14.35 20.98 -23.91
CA CYS A 480 14.26 20.78 -22.46
C CYS A 480 12.94 21.31 -21.90
N LEU A 481 12.39 20.58 -20.93
CA LEU A 481 11.36 21.06 -20.01
C LEU A 481 11.94 21.10 -18.58
N GLY A 482 12.08 22.31 -18.03
CA GLY A 482 12.46 22.48 -16.63
C GLY A 482 11.29 22.20 -15.69
N SER A 483 11.55 21.81 -14.45
CA SER A 483 10.52 21.73 -13.40
C SER A 483 10.96 22.38 -12.10
N ARG A 484 10.02 23.02 -11.40
CA ARG A 484 10.20 23.59 -10.08
C ARG A 484 9.16 23.06 -9.09
N ALA A 485 9.63 22.62 -7.94
CA ALA A 485 8.86 22.05 -6.83
C ALA A 485 7.91 20.93 -7.24
N LEU A 486 8.19 20.26 -8.36
CA LEU A 486 7.38 19.18 -8.89
C LEU A 486 7.67 17.90 -8.08
N GLY A 487 6.67 17.40 -7.38
CA GLY A 487 6.81 16.24 -6.50
C GLY A 487 7.06 14.94 -7.26
N GLU A 488 7.54 13.93 -6.53
CA GLU A 488 7.85 12.61 -7.10
C GLU A 488 6.62 11.94 -7.78
N PRO A 489 5.42 11.91 -7.17
CA PRO A 489 4.23 11.38 -7.85
C PRO A 489 3.93 12.11 -9.17
N GLN A 490 4.07 13.43 -9.19
CA GLN A 490 3.74 14.27 -10.34
C GLN A 490 4.74 14.07 -11.47
N ARG A 491 6.04 14.00 -11.17
CA ARG A 491 7.09 13.68 -12.14
C ARG A 491 6.88 12.31 -12.77
N ALA A 492 6.52 11.32 -11.96
CA ALA A 492 6.23 9.96 -12.42
C ALA A 492 5.03 9.93 -13.38
N MET A 493 3.94 10.59 -12.99
CA MET A 493 2.70 10.63 -13.78
C MET A 493 2.82 11.48 -15.04
N LEU A 494 3.60 12.57 -15.00
CA LEU A 494 3.92 13.36 -16.17
C LEU A 494 4.65 12.49 -17.19
N HIS A 495 5.69 11.77 -16.77
CA HIS A 495 6.41 10.85 -17.64
C HIS A 495 5.48 9.75 -18.19
N TYR A 496 4.67 9.12 -17.33
CA TYR A 496 3.81 8.01 -17.73
C TYR A 496 2.71 8.41 -18.74
N PHE A 497 2.02 9.55 -18.53
CA PHE A 497 0.90 9.94 -19.38
C PHE A 497 1.29 10.77 -20.60
N SER A 498 2.41 11.49 -20.56
CA SER A 498 2.80 12.42 -21.64
C SER A 498 4.12 12.08 -22.32
N GLY A 499 4.88 11.11 -21.78
CA GLY A 499 6.23 10.79 -22.23
C GLY A 499 7.27 11.87 -21.90
N LEU A 500 6.90 12.91 -21.15
CA LEU A 500 7.78 14.03 -20.84
C LEU A 500 8.59 13.78 -19.56
N LYS A 501 9.90 13.95 -19.63
CA LYS A 501 10.80 14.01 -18.48
C LYS A 501 11.21 15.46 -18.23
N THR A 502 11.19 15.88 -16.97
CA THR A 502 11.58 17.23 -16.58
C THR A 502 12.95 17.26 -15.93
N LYS A 503 13.69 18.35 -16.13
CA LYS A 503 14.92 18.64 -15.39
C LYS A 503 14.61 19.54 -14.20
N ARG A 504 14.88 19.07 -12.98
CA ARG A 504 14.60 19.83 -11.76
C ARG A 504 15.55 21.00 -11.60
N LEU A 505 15.00 22.17 -11.34
CA LEU A 505 15.80 23.36 -11.04
C LEU A 505 16.47 23.28 -9.67
N GLU A 506 15.91 22.47 -8.76
CA GLU A 506 16.48 22.25 -7.42
C GLU A 506 17.80 21.47 -7.45
N THR A 507 18.05 20.70 -8.51
CA THR A 507 19.29 19.94 -8.70
C THR A 507 20.34 20.70 -9.53
N GLY A 508 20.04 21.95 -9.89
CA GLY A 508 20.87 22.79 -10.76
C GLY A 508 20.12 23.22 -12.03
N TRP A 509 20.25 24.50 -12.40
CA TRP A 509 19.70 25.01 -13.67
C TRP A 509 20.66 24.62 -14.81
N PRO A 510 20.20 24.00 -15.91
CA PRO A 510 21.08 23.72 -17.04
C PRO A 510 21.71 25.00 -17.59
N GLU A 511 22.97 24.94 -18.03
CA GLU A 511 23.76 26.10 -18.45
C GLU A 511 23.09 26.95 -19.54
N GLN A 512 22.35 26.31 -20.46
CA GLN A 512 21.61 26.98 -21.55
C GLN A 512 20.17 27.36 -21.15
N GLY A 513 19.75 27.04 -19.93
CA GLY A 513 18.36 27.12 -19.50
C GLY A 513 17.44 26.11 -20.19
N CYS A 514 16.20 26.00 -19.70
CA CYS A 514 15.14 25.29 -20.43
C CYS A 514 14.17 26.34 -20.98
N PRO A 515 13.76 26.22 -22.26
CA PRO A 515 12.86 27.20 -22.90
C PRO A 515 11.49 27.29 -22.24
N VAL A 516 11.09 26.22 -21.53
CA VAL A 516 9.84 26.15 -20.79
C VAL A 516 10.10 25.53 -19.42
N VAL A 517 9.42 26.03 -18.39
CA VAL A 517 9.51 25.56 -17.01
C VAL A 517 8.10 25.27 -16.48
N LEU A 518 7.89 24.06 -15.96
CA LEU A 518 6.70 23.64 -15.25
C LEU A 518 6.86 23.86 -13.74
N TRP A 519 6.02 24.69 -13.15
CA TRP A 519 6.06 24.98 -11.72
C TRP A 519 4.83 24.40 -11.03
N GLN A 520 5.04 23.50 -10.06
CA GLN A 520 4.02 23.10 -9.10
C GLN A 520 4.01 24.02 -7.86
N TYR A 521 2.84 24.47 -7.45
CA TYR A 521 2.66 25.18 -6.19
C TYR A 521 1.36 24.79 -5.50
N SER A 522 1.24 25.17 -4.23
CA SER A 522 0.03 24.96 -3.42
C SER A 522 -0.59 26.30 -3.08
N LEU A 523 -1.91 26.42 -3.19
CA LEU A 523 -2.67 27.62 -2.81
C LEU A 523 -2.60 27.94 -1.32
N ASP A 524 -2.25 26.97 -0.47
CA ASP A 524 -2.08 27.20 0.98
C ASP A 524 -0.82 28.01 1.31
N LYS A 525 0.09 28.21 0.33
CA LYS A 525 1.32 28.99 0.53
C LYS A 525 1.03 30.48 0.34
N ILE A 526 1.50 31.29 1.29
CA ILE A 526 1.21 32.73 1.42
C ILE A 526 1.65 33.55 0.20
N LYS A 527 2.66 33.11 -0.55
CA LYS A 527 3.17 33.83 -1.73
C LYS A 527 2.86 33.05 -3.00
N HIS A 528 2.11 33.69 -3.90
CA HIS A 528 2.03 33.23 -5.27
C HIS A 528 3.43 33.26 -5.90
N PRO A 529 3.77 32.24 -6.71
CA PRO A 529 5.04 32.23 -7.41
C PRO A 529 5.12 33.38 -8.42
N GLU A 530 5.96 34.37 -8.16
CA GLU A 530 6.34 35.38 -9.15
C GLU A 530 7.46 34.80 -10.03
N PHE A 531 7.11 34.41 -11.26
CA PHE A 531 8.09 34.00 -12.27
C PHE A 531 8.24 35.12 -13.30
N LYS A 532 9.47 35.61 -13.52
CA LYS A 532 9.79 36.54 -14.61
C LYS A 532 9.72 35.79 -15.94
N GLY A 533 8.53 35.74 -16.55
CA GLY A 533 8.28 35.02 -17.80
C GLY A 533 6.84 35.12 -18.26
N THR A 534 6.54 34.56 -19.43
CA THR A 534 5.17 34.52 -19.97
C THR A 534 4.48 33.22 -19.58
N LEU A 535 3.27 33.31 -19.01
CA LEU A 535 2.44 32.15 -18.67
C LEU A 535 1.85 31.57 -19.95
N LEU A 536 2.15 30.30 -20.24
CA LEU A 536 1.66 29.57 -21.41
C LEU A 536 0.40 28.76 -21.09
N TRP A 537 0.36 28.18 -19.89
CA TRP A 537 -0.74 27.31 -19.46
C TRP A 537 -0.82 27.23 -17.95
N GLN A 538 -2.03 27.00 -17.44
CA GLN A 538 -2.28 26.68 -16.05
C GLN A 538 -3.25 25.50 -15.96
N GLY A 539 -3.05 24.65 -14.97
CA GLY A 539 -3.94 23.52 -14.73
C GLY A 539 -3.91 23.03 -13.31
N LYS A 540 -4.86 22.15 -13.00
CA LYS A 540 -4.98 21.49 -11.71
C LYS A 540 -5.52 20.09 -11.90
N ARG A 541 -5.20 19.21 -10.97
CA ARG A 541 -5.89 17.92 -10.88
C ARG A 541 -7.33 18.16 -10.41
N PRO A 542 -8.36 17.54 -11.03
CA PRO A 542 -9.77 17.83 -10.72
C PRO A 542 -10.13 17.73 -9.23
N GLY A 543 -9.70 16.67 -8.55
CA GLY A 543 -9.99 16.44 -7.13
C GLY A 543 -9.01 17.11 -6.16
N ASP A 544 -8.09 17.96 -6.63
CA ASP A 544 -7.16 18.69 -5.77
C ASP A 544 -7.37 20.21 -5.89
N ALA A 545 -8.09 20.77 -4.92
CA ALA A 545 -8.37 22.19 -4.90
C ALA A 545 -7.11 23.05 -4.66
N LYS A 546 -6.06 22.49 -4.06
CA LYS A 546 -4.88 23.25 -3.58
C LYS A 546 -3.71 23.17 -4.55
N GLU A 547 -3.52 22.02 -5.19
CA GLU A 547 -2.44 21.79 -6.14
C GLU A 547 -2.66 22.54 -7.46
N ARG A 548 -1.65 23.27 -7.91
CA ARG A 548 -1.67 24.04 -9.15
C ARG A 548 -0.37 23.83 -9.94
N TYR A 549 -0.52 23.81 -11.25
CA TYR A 549 0.57 23.75 -12.21
C TYR A 549 0.55 24.98 -13.09
N LEU A 550 1.72 25.61 -13.27
CA LEU A 550 1.91 26.74 -14.15
C LEU A 550 3.03 26.41 -15.12
N LEU A 551 2.77 26.60 -16.41
CA LEU A 551 3.76 26.44 -17.46
C LEU A 551 4.23 27.82 -17.90
N TYR A 552 5.51 28.11 -17.71
CA TYR A 552 6.10 29.40 -18.07
C TYR A 552 7.15 29.26 -19.16
N ARG A 553 7.23 30.28 -20.03
CA ARG A 553 8.42 30.57 -20.83
C ARG A 553 9.25 31.63 -20.09
N PRO A 554 10.48 31.31 -19.64
CA PRO A 554 11.35 32.28 -18.96
C PRO A 554 11.62 33.49 -19.84
N ALA A 555 11.78 34.67 -19.23
CA ALA A 555 12.31 35.83 -19.94
C ALA A 555 13.75 35.54 -20.42
N PRO A 556 14.18 36.07 -21.59
CA PRO A 556 15.57 35.96 -22.00
C PRO A 556 16.48 36.55 -20.91
N PRO A 557 17.65 35.96 -20.66
CA PRO A 557 18.61 36.54 -19.71
C PRO A 557 18.91 37.98 -20.14
N GLU A 558 18.81 38.94 -19.22
CA GLU A 558 19.22 40.32 -19.48
C GLU A 558 20.67 40.28 -19.95
N SER A 559 20.90 40.62 -21.23
CA SER A 559 22.25 40.81 -21.75
C SER A 559 22.86 41.93 -20.90
N SER A 560 23.95 41.62 -20.19
CA SER A 560 24.80 42.63 -19.57
C SER A 560 25.25 43.60 -20.66
N THR A 561 24.57 44.73 -20.79
CA THR A 561 25.07 45.88 -21.55
C THR A 561 26.44 46.23 -20.97
N PRO A 562 27.52 46.29 -21.77
CA PRO A 562 28.78 46.85 -21.29
C PRO A 562 28.46 48.29 -20.88
N SER A 563 28.75 48.65 -19.63
CA SER A 563 28.66 50.02 -19.16
C SER A 563 29.46 50.90 -20.11
N ASP A 564 28.79 51.87 -20.73
CA ASP A 564 29.40 52.88 -21.58
C ASP A 564 30.65 53.46 -20.92
N SER A 565 31.74 53.40 -21.67
CA SER A 565 33.02 54.05 -21.37
C SER A 565 32.79 55.54 -21.11
N VAL A 566 33.06 55.98 -19.89
CA VAL A 566 33.20 57.40 -19.54
C VAL A 566 34.37 57.98 -20.36
N PRO A 567 34.17 59.05 -21.15
CA PRO A 567 35.29 59.73 -21.79
C PRO A 567 36.04 60.58 -20.77
N ASN A 568 37.35 60.32 -20.64
CA ASN A 568 38.30 61.18 -19.94
C ASN A 568 38.30 62.59 -20.57
N THR A 569 37.93 63.60 -19.79
CA THR A 569 38.28 65.00 -20.05
C THR A 569 39.54 65.37 -19.26
N PRO A 570 40.58 65.97 -19.90
CA PRO A 570 41.76 66.47 -19.21
C PRO A 570 41.70 68.00 -19.06
N HIS A 571 41.77 68.51 -17.84
CA HIS A 571 42.16 69.90 -17.53
C HIS A 571 42.89 69.87 -16.18
N GLN A 572 44.20 70.11 -16.18
CA GLN A 572 44.87 71.41 -15.93
C GLN A 572 44.69 71.90 -14.50
#